data_AF-A0A485A220-F1
#
_entry.id   AF-A0A485A220-F1
#
_cell.length_a   1.000
_cell.length_b   1.000
_cell.length_c   1.000
_cell.angle_alpha   90.00
_cell.angle_beta   90.00
_cell.angle_gamma   90.00
#
_symmetry.space_group_name_H-M   'P 1'
#
loop_
_entity.id
_entity.type
_entity.pdbx_description
1 polymer ?
#
loop_
_entity_poly.entity_id
_entity_poly.type
_entity_poly.pdbx_seq_one_letter_code
_entity_poly.pdbx_strand_id
1 'polypeptide(L)'
;MLIAVLAFICGFIAIPLVNSVSLVVFFFALINCAYSVFSTVLKAWFADVLSPEKKARIFSLNYTFLNIGWTVGPPIGTLLVMHSINLPFWLAAACAALPLVGIQLFVQRTSAAIAQDNATQWSPSVLLRDRALMWFTLSGLLASFVGGSFASCISQYVLVVADSDFAEKVVAVVLPVNAAVVVALQYAVGRRLSASNIRPLMTFGTLCFVLGLGGFILSDSSLLLWGDICRRVYAWRGHLRARRVYAD
;
A
#
# COMPACT_ATOMS: atom_id res chain seq x y z
N MET A 1 -1.61 19.95 -0.97
CA MET A 1 -0.61 18.97 -1.48
C MET A 1 0.82 19.36 -1.09
N LEU A 2 1.33 20.54 -1.49
CA LEU A 2 2.70 20.97 -1.19
C LEU A 2 3.05 21.01 0.31
N ILE A 3 2.16 21.54 1.16
CA ILE A 3 2.36 21.59 2.62
C ILE A 3 2.56 20.18 3.20
N ALA A 4 1.78 19.20 2.71
CA ALA A 4 1.91 17.82 3.15
C ALA A 4 3.27 17.23 2.74
N VAL A 5 3.72 17.48 1.51
CA VAL A 5 5.05 17.03 1.06
C VAL A 5 6.18 17.71 1.86
N LEU A 6 6.05 18.99 2.18
CA LEU A 6 7.01 19.70 3.04
C LEU A 6 7.04 19.12 4.44
N ALA A 7 5.89 18.91 5.08
CA ALA A 7 5.81 18.30 6.40
C ALA A 7 6.40 16.87 6.41
N PHE A 8 6.20 16.12 5.33
CA PHE A 8 6.78 14.79 5.13
C PHE A 8 8.31 14.86 5.07
N ILE A 9 8.89 15.75 4.25
CA ILE A 9 10.34 15.97 4.16
C ILE A 9 10.93 16.41 5.51
N CYS A 10 10.29 17.39 6.16
CA CYS A 10 10.73 17.88 7.46
C CYS A 10 10.73 16.78 8.52
N GLY A 11 9.71 15.91 8.53
CA GLY A 11 9.67 14.76 9.43
C GLY A 11 10.84 13.79 9.22
N PHE A 12 11.16 13.45 7.97
CA PHE A 12 12.31 12.58 7.67
C PHE A 12 13.65 13.21 8.06
N ILE A 13 13.82 14.52 7.87
CA ILE A 13 15.03 15.24 8.29
C ILE A 13 15.13 15.34 9.82
N ALA A 14 14.00 15.52 10.51
CA ALA A 14 13.99 15.75 11.96
C ALA A 14 14.31 14.49 12.76
N ILE A 15 13.84 13.31 12.35
CA ILE A 15 14.09 12.04 13.08
C ILE A 15 15.58 11.79 13.38
N PRO A 16 16.51 11.84 12.41
CA PRO A 16 17.93 11.60 12.68
C PRO A 16 18.62 12.71 13.50
N LEU A 17 17.97 13.87 13.68
CA LEU A 17 18.52 15.01 14.42
C LEU A 17 18.05 15.06 15.88
N VAL A 18 17.06 14.27 16.26
CA VAL A 18 16.50 14.27 17.62
C VAL A 18 17.01 13.10 18.45
N ASN A 19 17.31 13.37 19.72
CA ASN A 19 17.79 12.35 20.68
C ASN A 19 16.71 11.91 21.68
N SER A 20 15.43 12.12 21.36
CA SER A 20 14.29 11.79 22.24
C SER A 20 13.30 10.88 21.54
N VAL A 21 12.97 9.75 22.18
CA VAL A 21 12.00 8.76 21.66
C VAL A 21 10.63 9.41 21.42
N SER A 22 10.18 10.28 22.32
CA SER A 22 8.90 10.98 22.17
C SER A 22 8.86 11.87 20.92
N LEU A 23 9.97 12.53 20.59
CA LEU A 23 10.08 13.32 19.38
C LEU A 23 10.13 12.43 18.12
N VAL A 24 10.83 11.30 18.18
CA VAL A 24 10.83 10.32 17.07
C VAL A 24 9.41 9.83 16.78
N VAL A 25 8.65 9.47 17.81
CA VAL A 25 7.24 9.05 17.67
C VAL A 25 6.39 10.18 17.10
N PHE A 26 6.57 11.41 17.58
CA PHE A 26 5.85 12.58 17.05
C PHE A 26 6.13 12.81 15.56
N PHE A 27 7.40 12.81 15.14
CA PHE A 27 7.76 13.00 13.73
C PHE A 27 7.32 11.82 12.86
N PHE A 28 7.35 10.60 13.38
CA PHE A 28 6.80 9.44 12.69
C PHE A 28 5.28 9.55 12.48
N ALA A 29 4.54 10.03 13.48
CA ALA A 29 3.12 10.33 13.34
C ALA A 29 2.86 11.45 12.33
N LEU A 30 3.70 12.51 12.34
CA LEU A 30 3.63 13.61 11.38
C LEU A 30 3.84 13.12 9.94
N ILE A 31 4.85 12.26 9.70
CA ILE A 31 5.11 11.65 8.39
C ILE A 31 3.88 10.89 7.90
N ASN A 32 3.29 10.04 8.74
CA ASN A 32 2.12 9.24 8.36
C ASN A 32 0.88 10.11 8.09
N CYS A 33 0.67 11.15 8.91
CA CYS A 33 -0.38 12.13 8.70
C CYS A 33 -0.20 12.88 7.36
N ALA A 34 1.01 13.37 7.12
CA ALA A 34 1.38 14.06 5.89
C ALA A 34 1.16 13.19 4.64
N TYR A 35 1.56 11.91 4.71
CA TYR A 35 1.32 10.94 3.62
C TYR A 35 -0.18 10.69 3.38
N SER A 36 -0.97 10.54 4.44
CA SER A 36 -2.43 10.37 4.34
C SER A 36 -3.09 11.57 3.64
N VAL A 37 -2.73 12.79 4.05
CA VAL A 37 -3.22 14.02 3.41
C VAL A 37 -2.76 14.10 1.95
N PHE A 38 -1.48 13.86 1.68
CA PHE A 38 -0.93 13.89 0.32
C PHE A 38 -1.65 12.91 -0.61
N SER A 39 -1.75 11.65 -0.20
CA SER A 39 -2.36 10.59 -1.01
C SER A 39 -3.86 10.83 -1.27
N THR A 40 -4.57 11.40 -0.30
CA THR A 40 -5.99 11.77 -0.44
C THR A 40 -6.16 12.90 -1.44
N VAL A 41 -5.41 13.99 -1.28
CA VAL A 41 -5.48 15.16 -2.17
C VAL A 41 -5.03 14.81 -3.59
N LEU A 42 -4.00 13.98 -3.75
CA LEU A 42 -3.53 13.53 -5.06
C LEU A 42 -4.61 12.75 -5.83
N LYS A 43 -5.30 11.83 -5.15
CA LYS A 43 -6.39 11.04 -5.75
C LYS A 43 -7.60 11.91 -6.10
N ALA A 44 -7.94 12.89 -5.25
CA ALA A 44 -8.98 13.87 -5.56
C ALA A 44 -8.61 14.68 -6.81
N TRP A 45 -7.38 15.17 -6.89
CA TRP A 45 -6.89 15.91 -8.06
C TRP A 45 -6.93 15.06 -9.34
N PHE A 46 -6.56 13.78 -9.30
CA PHE A 46 -6.75 12.87 -10.44
C PHE A 46 -8.21 12.71 -10.83
N ALA A 47 -9.12 12.65 -9.85
CA ALA A 47 -10.55 12.54 -10.13
C ALA A 47 -11.12 13.81 -10.78
N ASP A 48 -10.60 14.99 -10.45
CA ASP A 48 -11.10 16.26 -10.96
C ASP A 48 -10.55 16.59 -12.36
N VAL A 49 -9.28 16.27 -12.63
CA VAL A 49 -8.57 16.71 -13.85
C VAL A 49 -8.63 15.70 -15.00
N LEU A 50 -8.77 14.40 -14.71
CA LEU A 50 -8.72 13.36 -15.74
C LEU A 50 -10.09 13.09 -16.35
N SER A 51 -10.12 12.79 -17.65
CA SER A 51 -11.33 12.26 -18.30
C SER A 51 -11.66 10.84 -17.80
N PRO A 52 -12.92 10.38 -17.85
CA PRO A 52 -13.33 9.05 -17.38
C PRO A 52 -12.48 7.90 -17.95
N GLU A 53 -12.08 7.99 -19.22
CA GLU A 53 -11.29 6.98 -19.93
C GLU A 53 -9.86 6.91 -19.37
N LYS A 54 -9.28 8.05 -18.96
CA LYS A 54 -7.92 8.14 -18.44
C LYS A 54 -7.84 7.85 -16.94
N LYS A 55 -8.91 8.09 -16.17
CA LYS A 55 -8.97 7.87 -14.71
C LYS A 55 -8.52 6.45 -14.35
N ALA A 56 -9.16 5.43 -14.90
CA ALA A 56 -8.86 4.04 -14.56
C ALA A 56 -7.38 3.69 -14.80
N ARG A 57 -6.81 4.16 -15.92
CA ARG A 57 -5.40 3.95 -16.26
C ARG A 57 -4.46 4.63 -15.27
N ILE A 58 -4.70 5.89 -14.94
CA ILE A 58 -3.83 6.66 -14.02
C ILE A 58 -3.94 6.14 -12.59
N PHE A 59 -5.15 5.80 -12.11
CA PHE A 59 -5.32 5.18 -10.80
C PHE A 59 -4.60 3.83 -10.70
N SER A 60 -4.67 3.01 -11.75
CA SER A 60 -3.90 1.76 -11.80
C SER A 60 -2.40 2.01 -11.78
N LEU A 61 -1.91 2.97 -12.58
CA LEU A 61 -0.49 3.32 -12.66
C LEU A 61 0.05 3.85 -11.32
N ASN A 62 -0.70 4.73 -10.66
CA ASN A 62 -0.37 5.24 -9.33
C ASN A 62 -0.20 4.10 -8.33
N TYR A 63 -1.12 3.13 -8.33
CA TYR A 63 -1.02 1.98 -7.44
C TYR A 63 0.13 1.03 -7.82
N THR A 64 0.47 0.88 -9.11
CA THR A 64 1.68 0.15 -9.53
C THR A 64 2.95 0.79 -8.96
N PHE A 65 3.10 2.11 -9.06
CA PHE A 65 4.24 2.82 -8.48
C PHE A 65 4.32 2.67 -6.96
N LEU A 66 3.18 2.72 -6.26
CA LEU A 66 3.14 2.46 -4.82
C LEU A 66 3.69 1.05 -4.50
N ASN A 67 3.25 0.02 -5.23
CA ASN A 67 3.77 -1.34 -5.00
C ASN A 67 5.25 -1.45 -5.30
N ILE A 68 5.75 -0.84 -6.37
CA ILE A 68 7.19 -0.80 -6.66
C ILE A 68 7.94 -0.16 -5.48
N GLY A 69 7.43 0.94 -4.93
CA GLY A 69 7.98 1.56 -3.72
C GLY A 69 8.01 0.60 -2.52
N TRP A 70 6.91 -0.12 -2.26
CA TRP A 70 6.84 -1.15 -1.21
C TRP A 70 7.77 -2.36 -1.49
N THR A 71 8.06 -2.65 -2.75
CA THR A 71 8.94 -3.76 -3.17
C THR A 71 10.40 -3.43 -2.94
N VAL A 72 10.81 -2.25 -3.44
CA VAL A 72 12.20 -1.85 -3.58
C VAL A 72 12.67 -1.07 -2.34
N GLY A 73 11.74 -0.40 -1.64
CA GLY A 73 12.01 0.40 -0.46
C GLY A 73 12.67 -0.38 0.68
N PRO A 74 12.13 -1.54 1.12
CA PRO A 74 12.71 -2.29 2.23
C PRO A 74 14.12 -2.83 1.95
N PRO A 75 14.42 -3.49 0.81
CA PRO A 75 15.79 -3.90 0.50
C PRO A 75 16.79 -2.73 0.49
N ILE A 76 16.43 -1.61 -0.12
CA ILE A 76 17.28 -0.40 -0.12
C ILE A 76 17.44 0.14 1.31
N GLY A 77 16.34 0.19 2.08
CA GLY A 77 16.34 0.64 3.47
C GLY A 77 17.26 -0.21 4.34
N THR A 78 17.15 -1.54 4.26
CA THR A 78 18.02 -2.49 4.99
C THR A 78 19.49 -2.27 4.63
N LEU A 79 19.84 -2.23 3.34
CA LEU A 79 21.22 -2.00 2.88
C LEU A 79 21.80 -0.68 3.41
N LEU A 80 20.98 0.37 3.49
CA LEU A 80 21.41 1.67 4.03
C LEU A 80 21.56 1.65 5.55
N VAL A 81 20.66 0.99 6.28
CA VAL A 81 20.76 0.83 7.74
C VAL A 81 22.06 0.12 8.13
N MET A 82 22.51 -0.85 7.34
CA MET A 82 23.78 -1.56 7.57
C MET A 82 25.01 -0.62 7.54
N HIS A 83 24.93 0.51 6.83
CA HIS A 83 25.99 1.52 6.82
C HIS A 83 25.77 2.60 7.88
N SER A 84 24.52 3.06 8.05
CA SER A 84 24.12 3.98 9.10
C SER A 84 22.60 4.02 9.23
N ILE A 85 22.13 3.97 10.48
CA ILE A 85 20.70 4.04 10.82
C ILE A 85 20.01 5.31 10.29
N ASN A 86 20.77 6.38 10.01
CA ASN A 86 20.23 7.66 9.55
C ASN A 86 20.07 7.75 8.02
N LEU A 87 20.80 6.94 7.25
CA LEU A 87 20.81 7.02 5.78
C LEU A 87 19.45 6.80 5.11
N PRO A 88 18.59 5.86 5.55
CA PRO A 88 17.26 5.70 4.98
C PRO A 88 16.41 6.96 5.08
N PHE A 89 16.53 7.71 6.19
CA PHE A 89 15.78 8.94 6.41
C PHE A 89 16.23 10.05 5.47
N TRP A 90 17.54 10.19 5.25
CA TRP A 90 18.09 11.15 4.29
C TRP A 90 17.69 10.83 2.85
N LEU A 91 17.75 9.55 2.47
CA LEU A 91 17.31 9.12 1.14
C LEU A 91 15.81 9.40 0.96
N ALA A 92 14.97 9.09 1.95
CA ALA A 92 13.54 9.36 1.90
C ALA A 92 13.23 10.85 1.72
N ALA A 93 13.94 11.73 2.43
CA ALA A 93 13.82 13.17 2.26
C ALA A 93 14.21 13.63 0.85
N ALA A 94 15.32 13.11 0.31
CA ALA A 94 15.77 13.41 -1.06
C ALA A 94 14.76 12.93 -2.12
N CYS A 95 14.26 11.70 -1.98
CA CYS A 95 13.25 11.16 -2.89
C CYS A 95 11.93 11.95 -2.84
N ALA A 96 11.54 12.45 -1.66
CA ALA A 96 10.34 13.28 -1.50
C ALA A 96 10.50 14.71 -2.05
N ALA A 97 11.73 15.21 -2.24
CA ALA A 97 11.97 16.49 -2.91
C ALA A 97 11.62 16.43 -4.41
N LEU A 98 11.77 15.29 -5.07
CA LEU A 98 11.42 15.10 -6.48
C LEU A 98 9.94 15.40 -6.77
N PRO A 99 8.95 14.78 -6.08
CA PRO A 99 7.55 15.14 -6.28
C PRO A 99 7.25 16.56 -5.81
N LEU A 100 7.95 17.12 -4.81
CA LEU A 100 7.77 18.52 -4.43
C LEU A 100 8.05 19.47 -5.62
N VAL A 101 9.21 19.31 -6.24
CA VAL A 101 9.63 20.10 -7.42
C VAL A 101 8.70 19.80 -8.60
N GLY A 102 8.39 18.53 -8.86
CA GLY A 102 7.50 18.14 -9.96
C GLY A 102 6.10 18.75 -9.83
N ILE A 103 5.55 18.80 -8.60
CA ILE A 103 4.26 19.43 -8.35
C ILE A 103 4.35 20.95 -8.56
N GLN A 104 5.40 21.59 -8.09
CA GLN A 104 5.58 23.04 -8.26
C GLN A 104 5.71 23.45 -9.74
N LEU A 105 6.38 22.62 -10.55
CA LEU A 105 6.64 22.92 -11.96
C LEU A 105 5.47 22.54 -12.89
N PHE A 106 4.83 21.39 -12.65
CA PHE A 106 3.92 20.79 -13.63
C PHE A 106 2.45 20.73 -13.19
N VAL A 107 2.15 20.84 -11.90
CA VAL A 107 0.76 20.75 -11.42
C VAL A 107 0.12 22.13 -11.48
N GLN A 108 -0.76 22.31 -12.47
CA GLN A 108 -1.62 23.47 -12.52
C GLN A 108 -2.59 23.45 -11.32
N ARG A 109 -2.75 24.61 -10.68
CA ARG A 109 -3.80 24.78 -9.68
C ARG A 109 -5.13 24.60 -10.38
N THR A 110 -5.84 23.53 -10.06
CA THR A 110 -7.25 23.42 -10.40
C THR A 110 -7.95 24.52 -9.62
N SER A 111 -8.37 25.59 -10.31
CA SER A 111 -9.15 26.64 -9.69
C SER A 111 -10.41 25.99 -9.10
N ALA A 112 -10.62 26.19 -7.79
CA ALA A 112 -11.87 25.86 -7.11
C ALA A 112 -13.09 26.63 -7.69
N ALA A 113 -12.92 27.37 -8.79
CA ALA A 113 -13.93 28.12 -9.51
C ALA A 113 -15.05 27.25 -10.14
N ILE A 114 -14.86 25.94 -10.26
CA ILE A 114 -15.94 25.03 -10.72
C ILE A 114 -16.93 24.72 -9.58
N ALA A 115 -16.56 24.95 -8.31
CA ALA A 115 -17.37 24.55 -7.16
C ALA A 115 -18.36 25.62 -6.65
N GLN A 116 -18.34 26.84 -7.22
CA GLN A 116 -19.14 27.93 -6.69
C GLN A 116 -20.61 27.88 -7.13
N ASP A 117 -20.94 27.10 -8.17
CA ASP A 117 -22.29 27.08 -8.75
C ASP A 117 -23.16 25.89 -8.28
N ASN A 118 -22.58 24.90 -7.59
CA ASN A 118 -23.30 23.73 -7.07
C ASN A 118 -22.63 23.13 -5.82
N ALA A 119 -22.29 23.95 -4.83
CA ALA A 119 -21.83 23.44 -3.54
C ALA A 119 -22.98 22.72 -2.83
N THR A 120 -23.15 21.42 -3.11
CA THR A 120 -24.00 20.53 -2.30
C THR A 120 -23.66 20.72 -0.84
N GLN A 121 -24.65 21.12 -0.04
CA GLN A 121 -24.47 21.42 1.37
C GLN A 121 -23.82 20.21 2.07
N TRP A 122 -22.60 20.39 2.58
CA TRP A 122 -21.86 19.34 3.25
C TRP A 122 -22.65 18.88 4.48
N SER A 123 -23.21 17.67 4.40
CA SER A 123 -24.05 17.08 5.45
C SER A 123 -23.41 15.78 5.92
N PRO A 124 -22.45 15.83 6.87
CA PRO A 124 -21.76 14.65 7.38
C PRO A 124 -22.74 13.63 8.02
N SER A 125 -23.91 14.09 8.46
CA SER A 125 -24.99 13.24 8.97
C SER A 125 -25.55 12.25 7.95
N VAL A 126 -25.50 12.56 6.65
CA VAL A 126 -25.95 11.66 5.58
C VAL A 126 -24.95 10.51 5.39
N LEU A 127 -23.65 10.82 5.39
CA LEU A 127 -22.61 9.78 5.33
C LEU A 127 -22.64 8.88 6.57
N LEU A 128 -22.83 9.45 7.77
CA LEU A 128 -22.88 8.68 9.02
C LEU A 128 -24.14 7.82 9.16
N ARG A 129 -25.21 8.11 8.41
CA ARG A 129 -26.44 7.31 8.40
C ARG A 129 -26.43 6.19 7.37
N ASP A 130 -25.52 6.25 6.39
CA ASP A 130 -25.39 5.21 5.37
C ASP A 130 -24.77 3.94 5.98
N ARG A 131 -25.63 2.95 6.23
CA ARG A 131 -25.22 1.66 6.79
C ARG A 131 -24.28 0.89 5.87
N ALA A 132 -24.46 0.98 4.54
CA ALA A 132 -23.59 0.29 3.61
C ALA A 132 -22.17 0.88 3.66
N LEU A 133 -22.07 2.22 3.69
CA LEU A 133 -20.80 2.91 3.85
C LEU A 133 -20.14 2.62 5.21
N MET A 134 -20.92 2.59 6.29
CA MET A 134 -20.42 2.24 7.62
C MET A 134 -19.83 0.83 7.66
N TRP A 135 -20.58 -0.19 7.19
CA TRP A 135 -20.10 -1.57 7.17
C TRP A 135 -18.90 -1.76 6.25
N PHE A 136 -18.88 -1.08 5.09
CA PHE A 136 -17.73 -1.10 4.19
C PHE A 136 -16.49 -0.49 4.84
N THR A 137 -16.64 0.66 5.51
CA THR A 137 -15.54 1.34 6.20
C THR A 137 -15.04 0.51 7.38
N LEU A 138 -15.94 -0.06 8.18
CA LEU A 138 -15.59 -0.93 9.30
C LEU A 138 -14.88 -2.19 8.83
N SER A 139 -15.36 -2.83 7.76
CA SER A 139 -14.68 -3.97 7.15
C SER A 139 -13.29 -3.59 6.63
N GLY A 140 -13.14 -2.42 6.02
CA GLY A 140 -11.85 -1.91 5.55
C GLY A 140 -10.89 -1.61 6.70
N LEU A 141 -11.40 -1.05 7.80
CA LEU A 141 -10.63 -0.81 9.03
C LEU A 141 -10.13 -2.14 9.63
N LEU A 142 -11.01 -3.12 9.79
CA LEU A 142 -10.64 -4.45 10.31
C LEU A 142 -9.64 -5.17 9.40
N ALA A 143 -9.86 -5.12 8.08
CA ALA A 143 -8.92 -5.70 7.11
C ALA A 143 -7.54 -5.01 7.18
N SER A 144 -7.53 -3.69 7.32
CA SER A 144 -6.28 -2.91 7.47
C SER A 144 -5.58 -3.20 8.80
N PHE A 145 -6.35 -3.41 9.88
CA PHE A 145 -5.81 -3.79 11.18
C PHE A 145 -5.13 -5.16 11.10
N VAL A 146 -5.82 -6.18 10.58
CA VAL A 146 -5.23 -7.53 10.44
C VAL A 146 -4.03 -7.52 9.50
N GLY A 147 -4.13 -6.87 8.34
CA GLY A 147 -3.02 -6.78 7.37
C GLY A 147 -1.81 -6.01 7.89
N GLY A 148 -2.04 -4.87 8.56
CA GLY A 148 -0.98 -4.03 9.13
C GLY A 148 -0.28 -4.69 10.33
N SER A 149 -1.05 -5.35 11.21
CA SER A 149 -0.52 -6.15 12.29
C SER A 149 0.33 -7.30 11.76
N PHE A 150 -0.12 -8.01 10.71
CA PHE A 150 0.65 -9.09 10.11
C PHE A 150 2.02 -8.63 9.58
N ALA A 151 2.07 -7.52 8.84
CA ALA A 151 3.32 -6.97 8.32
C ALA A 151 4.31 -6.55 9.42
N SER A 152 3.79 -5.95 10.49
CA SER A 152 4.59 -5.49 11.64
C SER A 152 5.05 -6.66 12.52
N CYS A 153 4.15 -7.60 12.83
CA CYS A 153 4.41 -8.73 13.71
C CYS A 153 5.35 -9.74 13.08
N ILE A 154 5.32 -10.00 11.76
CA ILE A 154 6.31 -10.89 11.13
C ILE A 154 7.72 -10.36 11.33
N SER A 155 7.93 -9.07 11.05
CA SER A 155 9.27 -8.47 11.15
C SER A 155 9.82 -8.57 12.58
N GLN A 156 8.97 -8.36 13.59
CA GLN A 156 9.37 -8.50 15.00
C GLN A 156 9.48 -9.95 15.47
N TYR A 157 8.56 -10.83 15.04
CA TYR A 157 8.57 -12.25 15.39
C TYR A 157 9.83 -12.94 14.87
N VAL A 158 10.18 -12.69 13.61
CA VAL A 158 11.37 -13.31 12.98
C VAL A 158 12.67 -12.80 13.62
N LEU A 159 12.70 -11.55 14.10
CA LEU A 159 13.84 -11.02 14.87
C LEU A 159 14.00 -11.66 16.26
N VAL A 160 12.92 -12.20 16.85
CA VAL A 160 12.93 -12.80 18.19
C VAL A 160 13.11 -14.32 18.15
N VAL A 161 12.57 -14.98 17.13
CA VAL A 161 12.48 -16.45 17.05
C VAL A 161 13.58 -17.06 16.18
N ALA A 162 14.24 -16.28 15.34
CA ALA A 162 15.30 -16.77 14.45
C ALA A 162 16.56 -15.90 14.50
N ASP A 163 17.70 -16.48 14.11
CA ASP A 163 18.97 -15.74 13.96
C ASP A 163 18.78 -14.52 13.04
N SER A 164 19.50 -13.44 13.34
CA SER A 164 19.45 -12.19 12.55
C SER A 164 19.69 -12.42 11.05
N ASP A 165 20.58 -13.36 10.73
CA ASP A 165 20.94 -13.77 9.37
C ASP A 165 19.78 -14.45 8.61
N PHE A 166 18.92 -15.15 9.36
CA PHE A 166 17.73 -15.80 8.84
C PHE A 166 16.59 -14.78 8.65
N ALA A 167 16.43 -13.88 9.61
CA ALA A 167 15.44 -12.81 9.55
C ALA A 167 15.64 -11.92 8.34
N GLU A 168 16.90 -11.56 8.06
CA GLU A 168 17.26 -10.76 6.90
C GLU A 168 16.92 -11.49 5.58
N LYS A 169 17.22 -12.78 5.47
CA LYS A 169 16.88 -13.60 4.29
C LYS A 169 15.37 -13.72 4.08
N VAL A 170 14.60 -13.90 5.15
CA VAL A 170 13.13 -13.96 5.08
C VAL A 170 12.56 -12.63 4.60
N VAL A 171 13.00 -11.50 5.17
CA VAL A 171 12.57 -10.16 4.76
C VAL A 171 12.95 -9.89 3.30
N ALA A 172 14.17 -10.28 2.88
CA ALA A 172 14.66 -10.11 1.52
C ALA A 172 13.91 -10.94 0.46
N VAL A 173 13.30 -12.07 0.84
CA VAL A 173 12.54 -12.93 -0.09
C VAL A 173 11.04 -12.64 -0.03
N VAL A 174 10.46 -12.53 1.16
CA VAL A 174 9.02 -12.38 1.36
C VAL A 174 8.52 -11.04 0.81
N LEU A 175 9.27 -9.95 1.00
CA LEU A 175 8.83 -8.62 0.56
C LEU A 175 8.78 -8.50 -0.98
N PRO A 176 9.81 -8.91 -1.76
CA PRO A 176 9.72 -8.92 -3.21
C PRO A 176 8.68 -9.91 -3.76
N VAL A 177 8.50 -11.07 -3.12
CA VAL A 177 7.48 -12.05 -3.54
C VAL A 177 6.08 -11.48 -3.34
N ASN A 178 5.78 -10.90 -2.18
CA ASN A 178 4.49 -10.25 -1.91
C ASN A 178 4.20 -9.18 -2.97
N ALA A 179 5.16 -8.30 -3.21
CA ALA A 179 5.07 -7.26 -4.22
C ALA A 179 4.82 -7.80 -5.65
N ALA A 180 5.60 -8.78 -6.10
CA ALA A 180 5.45 -9.38 -7.42
C ALA A 180 4.06 -10.01 -7.59
N VAL A 181 3.58 -10.70 -6.55
CA VAL A 181 2.24 -11.29 -6.50
C VAL A 181 1.18 -10.18 -6.61
N VAL A 182 1.26 -9.14 -5.78
CA VAL A 182 0.30 -8.03 -5.80
C VAL A 182 0.27 -7.34 -7.16
N VAL A 183 1.42 -6.98 -7.75
CA VAL A 183 1.48 -6.30 -9.06
C VAL A 183 0.92 -7.18 -10.18
N ALA A 184 1.28 -8.47 -10.21
CA ALA A 184 0.82 -9.39 -11.25
C ALA A 184 -0.70 -9.65 -11.17
N LEU A 185 -1.21 -9.93 -9.97
CA LEU A 185 -2.64 -10.15 -9.74
C LEU A 185 -3.45 -8.87 -9.96
N GLN A 186 -2.95 -7.72 -9.53
CA GLN A 186 -3.64 -6.45 -9.69
C GLN A 186 -3.93 -6.14 -11.17
N TYR A 187 -2.97 -6.34 -12.08
CA TYR A 187 -3.24 -6.12 -13.51
C TYR A 187 -4.25 -7.15 -14.06
N ALA A 188 -4.19 -8.41 -13.59
CA ALA A 188 -5.10 -9.46 -14.02
C ALA A 188 -6.53 -9.26 -13.52
N VAL A 189 -6.71 -8.85 -12.27
CA VAL A 189 -7.99 -8.61 -11.60
C VAL A 189 -8.54 -7.24 -12.00
N GLY A 190 -7.68 -6.21 -12.02
CA GLY A 190 -7.98 -4.84 -12.39
C GLY A 190 -8.62 -4.69 -13.77
N ARG A 191 -8.11 -5.40 -14.78
CA ARG A 191 -8.70 -5.36 -16.14
C ARG A 191 -10.07 -6.04 -16.23
N ARG A 192 -10.42 -6.89 -15.25
CA ARG A 192 -11.67 -7.65 -15.23
C ARG A 192 -12.70 -7.01 -14.30
N LEU A 193 -12.32 -6.02 -13.50
CA LEU A 193 -13.20 -5.37 -12.53
C LEU A 193 -14.31 -4.57 -13.23
N SER A 194 -15.55 -4.83 -12.84
CA SER A 194 -16.75 -4.13 -13.25
C SER A 194 -17.66 -3.90 -12.03
N ALA A 195 -18.63 -2.99 -12.13
CA ALA A 195 -19.57 -2.73 -11.04
C ALA A 195 -20.36 -3.99 -10.61
N SER A 196 -20.59 -4.93 -11.52
CA SER A 196 -21.33 -6.17 -11.25
C SER A 196 -20.50 -7.23 -10.53
N ASN A 197 -19.17 -7.24 -10.68
CA ASN A 197 -18.32 -8.30 -10.13
C ASN A 197 -17.47 -7.86 -8.94
N ILE A 198 -17.50 -6.57 -8.55
CA ILE A 198 -16.69 -6.07 -7.44
C ILE A 198 -17.01 -6.78 -6.11
N ARG A 199 -18.30 -7.03 -5.81
CA ARG A 199 -18.73 -7.72 -4.58
C ARG A 199 -18.19 -9.15 -4.48
N PRO A 200 -18.41 -10.06 -5.47
CA PRO A 200 -17.88 -11.41 -5.39
C PRO A 200 -16.33 -11.45 -5.44
N LEU A 201 -15.68 -10.54 -6.16
CA LEU A 201 -14.22 -10.43 -6.16
C LEU A 201 -13.68 -10.05 -4.78
N MET A 202 -14.34 -9.13 -4.07
CA MET A 202 -13.96 -8.77 -2.70
C MET A 202 -14.10 -9.96 -1.76
N THR A 203 -15.21 -10.70 -1.80
CA THR A 203 -15.40 -11.90 -0.98
C THR A 203 -14.33 -12.95 -1.27
N PHE A 204 -14.01 -13.20 -2.54
CA PHE A 204 -12.94 -14.11 -2.94
C PHE A 204 -11.58 -13.66 -2.38
N GLY A 205 -11.25 -12.37 -2.49
CA GLY A 205 -10.03 -11.79 -1.92
C GLY A 205 -9.94 -11.97 -0.41
N THR A 206 -11.03 -11.74 0.32
CA THR A 206 -11.10 -11.96 1.77
C THR A 206 -10.92 -13.43 2.14
N LEU A 207 -11.53 -14.36 1.40
CA LEU A 207 -11.33 -15.79 1.63
C LEU A 207 -9.88 -16.21 1.38
N CYS A 208 -9.26 -15.75 0.31
CA CYS A 208 -7.83 -15.98 0.06
C CYS A 208 -6.95 -15.43 1.18
N PHE A 209 -7.29 -14.26 1.73
CA PHE A 209 -6.57 -13.65 2.84
C PHE A 209 -6.68 -14.50 4.12
N VAL A 210 -7.87 -14.98 4.47
CA VAL A 210 -8.10 -15.87 5.63
C VAL A 210 -7.37 -17.21 5.45
N LEU A 211 -7.42 -17.81 4.26
CA LEU A 211 -6.69 -19.03 3.96
C LEU A 211 -5.17 -18.83 4.03
N GLY A 212 -4.66 -17.68 3.59
CA GLY A 212 -3.26 -17.30 3.72
C GLY A 212 -2.82 -17.19 5.18
N LEU A 213 -3.63 -16.55 6.03
CA LEU A 213 -3.38 -16.47 7.48
C LEU A 213 -3.44 -17.85 8.15
N GLY A 214 -4.42 -18.68 7.80
CA GLY A 214 -4.51 -20.06 8.30
C GLY A 214 -3.30 -20.90 7.91
N GLY A 215 -2.82 -20.75 6.67
CA GLY A 215 -1.61 -21.40 6.19
C GLY A 215 -0.36 -20.94 6.95
N PHE A 216 -0.27 -19.66 7.29
CA PHE A 216 0.82 -19.11 8.10
C PHE A 216 0.86 -19.73 9.51
N ILE A 217 -0.30 -19.85 10.17
CA ILE A 217 -0.41 -20.45 11.52
C ILE A 217 0.08 -21.91 11.52
N LEU A 218 -0.13 -22.63 10.42
CA LEU A 218 0.26 -24.05 10.28
C LEU A 218 1.71 -24.26 9.79
N SER A 219 2.44 -23.19 9.49
CA SER A 219 3.70 -23.26 8.74
C SER A 219 4.94 -23.59 9.61
N ASP A 220 4.80 -23.55 10.93
CA ASP A 220 5.84 -23.75 11.95
C ASP A 220 7.24 -23.27 11.47
N SER A 221 8.15 -24.19 11.12
CA SER A 221 9.58 -23.93 10.83
C SER A 221 10.00 -24.13 9.36
N SER A 222 9.06 -24.28 8.42
CA SER A 222 9.36 -24.74 7.06
C SER A 222 9.32 -23.64 5.99
N LEU A 223 10.45 -22.99 5.70
CA LEU A 223 10.57 -21.93 4.66
C LEU A 223 10.02 -22.33 3.28
N LEU A 224 10.08 -23.62 2.95
CA LEU A 224 9.53 -24.14 1.70
C LEU A 224 8.01 -24.05 1.66
N LEU A 225 7.31 -24.24 2.78
CA LEU A 225 5.86 -24.00 2.88
C LEU A 225 5.51 -22.53 2.82
N TRP A 226 6.35 -21.64 3.37
CA TRP A 226 6.18 -20.19 3.20
C TRP A 226 6.25 -19.77 1.72
N GLY A 227 7.23 -20.28 0.97
CA GLY A 227 7.34 -20.05 -0.48
C GLY A 227 6.28 -20.79 -1.31
N ASP A 228 5.89 -22.00 -0.91
CA ASP A 228 4.89 -22.80 -1.60
C ASP A 228 3.46 -22.35 -1.33
N ILE A 229 3.15 -21.71 -0.20
CA ILE A 229 1.87 -21.04 0.05
C ILE A 229 1.73 -19.84 -0.90
N CYS A 230 2.80 -19.04 -1.08
CA CYS A 230 2.84 -17.99 -2.11
C CYS A 230 2.65 -18.56 -3.53
N ARG A 231 3.16 -19.77 -3.82
CA ARG A 231 2.95 -20.47 -5.10
C ARG A 231 1.60 -21.17 -5.22
N ARG A 232 0.97 -21.63 -4.14
CA ARG A 232 -0.33 -22.35 -4.17
C ARG A 232 -1.50 -21.41 -4.39
N VAL A 233 -1.38 -20.13 -4.02
CA VAL A 233 -2.27 -19.06 -4.53
C VAL A 233 -2.21 -18.96 -6.06
N TYR A 234 -1.10 -19.37 -6.68
CA TYR A 234 -0.91 -19.43 -8.14
C TYR A 234 -1.53 -20.67 -8.80
N ALA A 235 -1.75 -21.76 -8.06
CA ALA A 235 -2.14 -23.05 -8.62
C ALA A 235 -3.57 -23.09 -9.17
N TRP A 236 -4.43 -22.11 -8.87
CA TRP A 236 -5.76 -22.02 -9.49
C TRP A 236 -5.71 -21.66 -10.99
N ARG A 237 -4.53 -21.29 -11.53
CA ARG A 237 -4.33 -21.04 -12.97
C ARG A 237 -4.02 -22.30 -13.79
N GLY A 238 -3.67 -23.42 -13.16
CA GLY A 238 -3.47 -24.71 -13.84
C GLY A 238 -4.79 -25.38 -14.22
N HIS A 239 -5.82 -25.26 -13.36
CA HIS A 239 -7.10 -25.95 -13.58
C HIS A 239 -8.00 -25.29 -14.64
N LEU A 240 -7.78 -24.00 -14.96
CA LEU A 240 -8.55 -23.29 -15.99
C LEU A 240 -7.90 -23.27 -17.38
N ARG A 241 -6.62 -23.66 -17.50
CA ARG A 241 -5.97 -23.92 -18.81
C ARG A 241 -6.20 -25.36 -19.29
N ALA A 242 -6.36 -26.32 -18.39
CA ALA A 242 -6.57 -27.73 -18.77
C ALA A 242 -7.96 -28.01 -19.39
N ARG A 243 -8.97 -27.14 -19.20
CA ARG A 243 -10.28 -27.27 -19.85
C ARG A 243 -10.42 -26.58 -21.21
N ARG A 244 -9.36 -25.94 -21.72
CA ARG A 244 -9.38 -25.27 -23.03
C ARG A 244 -8.44 -25.93 -24.07
N VAL A 245 -7.92 -27.11 -23.76
CA VAL A 245 -7.04 -27.92 -24.64
C VAL A 245 -7.64 -29.31 -24.93
N TYR A 246 -8.84 -29.60 -24.41
CA TYR A 246 -9.61 -30.84 -24.70
C TYR A 246 -11.05 -30.53 -25.14
N ALA A 247 -11.28 -29.33 -25.66
CA ALA A 247 -12.57 -28.90 -26.21
C ALA A 247 -12.40 -28.25 -27.58
N ASP A 248 -11.42 -28.74 -28.33
CA ASP A 248 -11.32 -28.69 -29.80
C ASP A 248 -10.74 -30.03 -30.26
#